data_AF-A0A0F8VAC5-F1
#
_entry.id   AF-A0A0F8VAC5-F1
#
_cell.length_a   1.000
_cell.length_b   1.000
_cell.length_c   1.000
_cell.angle_alpha   90.00
_cell.angle_beta   90.00
_cell.angle_gamma   90.00
#
_symmetry.space_group_name_H-M   'P 1'
#
loop_
_entity.id
_entity.type
_entity.pdbx_description
1 polymer ?
#
loop_
_entity_poly.entity_id
_entity_poly.type
_entity_poly.pdbx_seq_one_letter_code
_entity_poly.pdbx_strand_id
1 'polypeptide(L)'
;SKDSHLKKTLRKFVKQLSIVQNSKRADSNGLYKLFHPISEELKCAISTRGDRFDVFPGIEAYANLEFVVSRLEQFEEIKLTPKVSRSFNTLLASLRNLLRENRYLREEIMTLMPDFLSIRKILAKREKKASQIEKEVKKWVYKLQGRLKRRKLESIPQNIKWQQPSFKLSCEEIWQQWIRLVNSYSEGLYEAYDVKELDFTNNAKEQLFHRSKHHFKALLGRENVARAFLNHGGLHVQLLDIDFTKKNVTSVLLACETPLIEAQRKEFNAQYATVRRTWRIREKDTGNFTQFKDNLTQLECS
;
A
#
# COMPACT_ATOMS: atom_id res chain seq x y z
N SER A 1 4.02 -9.85 -2.79
CA SER A 1 3.98 -9.96 -1.32
C SER A 1 2.58 -10.36 -0.87
N LYS A 2 2.43 -10.98 0.31
CA LYS A 2 1.14 -11.41 0.89
C LYS A 2 0.14 -10.27 1.03
N ASP A 3 0.55 -9.15 1.62
CA ASP A 3 -0.32 -7.97 1.81
C ASP A 3 -0.85 -7.39 0.50
N SER A 4 0.01 -7.28 -0.52
CA SER A 4 -0.43 -6.80 -1.84
C SER A 4 -1.44 -7.76 -2.50
N HIS A 5 -1.31 -9.07 -2.27
CA HIS A 5 -2.27 -10.05 -2.75
C HIS A 5 -3.61 -9.89 -2.01
N LEU A 6 -3.58 -9.84 -0.68
CA LEU A 6 -4.75 -9.58 0.16
C LEU A 6 -5.52 -8.33 -0.31
N LYS A 7 -4.82 -7.21 -0.49
CA LYS A 7 -5.40 -5.97 -1.02
C LYS A 7 -6.07 -6.18 -2.37
N LYS A 8 -5.40 -6.86 -3.30
CA LYS A 8 -5.91 -7.07 -4.66
C LYS A 8 -7.17 -7.93 -4.65
N THR A 9 -7.18 -8.99 -3.85
CA THR A 9 -8.31 -9.91 -3.69
C THR A 9 -9.53 -9.20 -3.12
N LEU A 10 -9.36 -8.52 -1.97
CA LEU A 10 -10.45 -7.75 -1.33
C LEU A 10 -11.01 -6.67 -2.27
N ARG A 11 -10.13 -5.89 -2.91
CA ARG A 11 -10.53 -4.83 -3.84
C ARG A 11 -11.28 -5.36 -5.05
N LYS A 12 -10.84 -6.49 -5.63
CA LYS A 12 -11.49 -7.09 -6.79
C LYS A 12 -12.90 -7.55 -6.42
N PHE A 13 -13.03 -8.28 -5.31
CA PHE A 13 -14.31 -8.82 -4.86
C PHE A 13 -15.32 -7.72 -4.56
N VAL A 14 -14.95 -6.72 -3.76
CA VAL A 14 -15.86 -5.64 -3.38
C VAL A 14 -16.36 -4.85 -4.60
N LYS A 15 -15.51 -4.64 -5.62
CA LYS A 15 -15.91 -3.98 -6.87
C LYS A 15 -16.93 -4.80 -7.70
N GLN A 16 -16.97 -6.12 -7.51
CA GLN A 16 -17.90 -7.02 -8.20
C GLN A 16 -19.23 -7.19 -7.47
N LEU A 17 -19.36 -6.69 -6.23
CA LEU A 17 -20.64 -6.69 -5.51
C LEU A 17 -21.67 -5.86 -6.29
N SER A 18 -22.87 -6.41 -6.46
CA SER A 18 -23.93 -5.78 -7.26
C SER A 18 -24.21 -4.34 -6.84
N ILE A 19 -24.31 -4.07 -5.53
CA ILE A 19 -24.57 -2.72 -5.01
C ILE A 19 -23.43 -1.73 -5.29
N VAL A 20 -22.18 -2.22 -5.41
CA VAL A 20 -21.01 -1.39 -5.72
C VAL A 20 -20.91 -1.15 -7.23
N GLN A 21 -21.03 -2.21 -8.02
CA GLN A 21 -20.97 -2.15 -9.48
C GLN A 21 -22.09 -1.31 -10.07
N ASN A 22 -23.31 -1.43 -9.53
CA ASN A 22 -24.50 -0.75 -10.02
C ASN A 22 -24.82 0.55 -9.27
N SER A 23 -23.93 1.02 -8.38
CA SER A 23 -24.10 2.28 -7.63
C SER A 23 -24.36 3.51 -8.51
N LYS A 24 -23.89 3.51 -9.77
CA LYS A 24 -24.15 4.56 -10.77
C LYS A 24 -25.60 4.62 -11.25
N ARG A 25 -26.38 3.56 -11.01
CA ARG A 25 -27.81 3.46 -11.38
C ARG A 25 -28.73 3.79 -10.20
N ALA A 26 -28.21 4.49 -9.19
CA ALA A 26 -28.99 4.91 -8.02
C ALA A 26 -30.20 5.76 -8.43
N ASP A 27 -30.04 6.67 -9.39
CA ASP A 27 -31.13 7.55 -9.83
C ASP A 27 -32.27 6.81 -10.54
N SER A 28 -31.98 5.67 -11.16
CA SER A 28 -32.93 4.88 -11.93
C SER A 28 -33.44 3.62 -11.20
N ASN A 29 -32.98 3.34 -9.98
CA ASN A 29 -33.38 2.14 -9.24
C ASN A 29 -33.38 2.40 -7.73
N GLY A 30 -34.57 2.36 -7.13
CA GLY A 30 -34.76 2.62 -5.69
C GLY A 30 -33.93 1.70 -4.77
N LEU A 31 -33.64 0.47 -5.18
CA LEU A 31 -32.77 -0.43 -4.41
C LEU A 31 -31.32 0.07 -4.41
N TYR A 32 -30.79 0.49 -5.57
CA TYR A 32 -29.43 1.02 -5.62
C TYR A 32 -29.31 2.40 -4.99
N LYS A 33 -30.39 3.21 -5.01
CA LYS A 33 -30.48 4.44 -4.24
C LYS A 33 -30.39 4.17 -2.74
N LEU A 34 -31.17 3.20 -2.25
CA LEU A 34 -31.16 2.77 -0.84
C LEU A 34 -29.77 2.34 -0.38
N PHE A 35 -29.10 1.48 -1.16
CA PHE A 35 -27.77 0.94 -0.82
C PHE A 35 -26.61 1.87 -1.21
N HIS A 36 -26.87 3.05 -1.79
CA HIS A 36 -25.82 3.95 -2.24
C HIS A 36 -24.82 4.32 -1.13
N PRO A 37 -25.26 4.69 0.10
CA PRO A 37 -24.34 5.01 1.20
C PRO A 37 -23.42 3.85 1.57
N ILE A 38 -23.95 2.62 1.60
CA ILE A 38 -23.17 1.41 1.87
C ILE A 38 -22.20 1.10 0.72
N SER A 39 -22.62 1.35 -0.52
CA SER A 39 -21.75 1.19 -1.68
C SER A 39 -20.54 2.12 -1.63
N GLU A 40 -20.73 3.36 -1.17
CA GLU A 40 -19.64 4.31 -0.96
C GLU A 40 -18.74 3.87 0.18
N GLU A 41 -19.30 3.41 1.31
CA GLU A 41 -18.51 2.94 2.43
C GLU A 41 -17.62 1.73 2.07
N LEU A 42 -18.16 0.80 1.26
CA LEU A 42 -17.39 -0.33 0.73
C LEU A 42 -16.28 0.09 -0.23
N LYS A 43 -16.55 1.05 -1.14
CA LYS A 43 -15.50 1.62 -2.02
C LYS A 43 -14.40 2.27 -1.19
N CYS A 44 -14.78 2.93 -0.10
CA CYS A 44 -13.85 3.54 0.81
C CYS A 44 -13.02 2.50 1.55
N ALA A 45 -13.63 1.42 2.05
CA ALA A 45 -12.94 0.37 2.79
C ALA A 45 -11.78 -0.26 2.00
N ILE A 46 -11.94 -0.38 0.67
CA ILE A 46 -10.92 -0.91 -0.23
C ILE A 46 -9.96 0.14 -0.81
N SER A 47 -10.17 1.42 -0.51
CA SER A 47 -9.38 2.54 -1.06
C SER A 47 -8.09 2.83 -0.26
N THR A 48 -7.66 1.89 0.58
CA THR A 48 -6.49 2.05 1.45
C THR A 48 -5.21 2.33 0.67
N ARG A 49 -4.42 3.27 1.18
CA ARG A 49 -3.05 3.52 0.73
C ARG A 49 -2.08 3.00 1.78
N GLY A 50 -0.98 2.43 1.30
CA GLY A 50 0.13 2.12 2.18
C GLY A 50 1.03 3.35 2.25
N ASP A 51 1.57 3.62 3.43
CA ASP A 51 2.70 4.52 3.59
C ASP A 51 3.89 3.73 4.08
N ARG A 52 5.06 3.98 3.47
CA ARG A 52 6.44 3.58 3.82
C ARG A 52 6.58 2.56 4.97
N PHE A 53 5.97 1.39 4.83
CA PHE A 53 6.01 0.30 5.81
C PHE A 53 5.29 0.53 7.17
N ASP A 54 4.58 1.66 7.34
CA ASP A 54 3.79 1.98 8.53
C ASP A 54 2.35 1.48 8.43
N VAL A 55 1.80 1.50 7.21
CA VAL A 55 0.45 1.01 6.94
C VAL A 55 0.51 -0.06 5.86
N PHE A 56 0.09 -1.27 6.22
CA PHE A 56 -0.08 -2.39 5.30
C PHE A 56 -1.47 -2.33 4.69
N PRO A 57 -1.60 -1.91 3.42
CA PRO A 57 -2.90 -1.56 2.86
C PRO A 57 -3.85 -2.75 2.71
N GLY A 58 -3.35 -3.99 2.57
CA GLY A 58 -4.19 -5.19 2.57
C GLY A 58 -4.78 -5.48 3.95
N ILE A 59 -3.95 -5.44 5.00
CA ILE A 59 -4.42 -5.56 6.40
C ILE A 59 -5.42 -4.45 6.74
N GLU A 60 -5.12 -3.21 6.37
CA GLU A 60 -6.01 -2.08 6.64
C GLU A 60 -7.34 -2.22 5.91
N ALA A 61 -7.33 -2.70 4.66
CA ALA A 61 -8.55 -2.94 3.90
C ALA A 61 -9.39 -4.06 4.54
N TYR A 62 -8.73 -5.11 5.02
CA TYR A 62 -9.40 -6.19 5.75
C TYR A 62 -10.10 -5.66 7.01
N ALA A 63 -9.38 -4.91 7.84
CA ALA A 63 -9.91 -4.35 9.08
C ALA A 63 -11.03 -3.32 8.83
N ASN A 64 -10.96 -2.55 7.74
CA ASN A 64 -12.06 -1.65 7.35
C ASN A 64 -13.30 -2.43 6.91
N LEU A 65 -13.15 -3.51 6.16
CA LEU A 65 -14.29 -4.34 5.76
C LEU A 65 -14.91 -5.09 6.95
N GLU A 66 -14.10 -5.55 7.90
CA GLU A 66 -14.56 -6.13 9.17
C GLU A 66 -15.40 -5.11 9.96
N PHE A 67 -14.95 -3.86 10.05
CA PHE A 67 -15.73 -2.77 10.63
C PHE A 67 -17.06 -2.55 9.89
N VAL A 68 -17.04 -2.51 8.55
CA VAL A 68 -18.28 -2.35 7.77
C VAL A 68 -19.24 -3.51 8.02
N VAL A 69 -18.77 -4.75 8.09
CA VAL A 69 -19.62 -5.92 8.41
C VAL A 69 -20.23 -5.75 9.81
N SER A 70 -19.43 -5.43 10.83
CA SER A 70 -19.93 -5.25 12.20
C SER A 70 -20.99 -4.15 12.32
N ARG A 71 -20.90 -3.10 11.49
CA ARG A 71 -21.91 -2.04 11.41
C ARG A 71 -23.16 -2.49 10.68
N LEU A 72 -23.00 -3.27 9.60
CA LEU A 72 -24.14 -3.79 8.86
C LEU A 72 -24.95 -4.77 9.71
N GLU A 73 -24.30 -5.61 10.51
CA GLU A 73 -24.98 -6.58 11.40
C GLU A 73 -26.00 -5.93 12.35
N GLN A 74 -25.80 -4.66 12.73
CA GLN A 74 -26.74 -3.89 13.55
C GLN A 74 -28.09 -3.64 12.86
N PHE A 75 -28.18 -3.82 11.54
CA PHE A 75 -29.41 -3.67 10.77
C PHE A 75 -30.13 -4.99 10.49
N GLU A 76 -29.60 -6.15 10.93
CA GLU A 76 -30.29 -7.45 10.80
C GLU A 76 -31.61 -7.49 11.58
N GLU A 77 -31.75 -6.69 12.64
CA GLU A 77 -32.95 -6.62 13.50
C GLU A 77 -34.09 -5.76 12.91
N ILE A 78 -33.84 -4.99 11.85
CA ILE A 78 -34.83 -4.10 11.22
C ILE A 78 -35.78 -4.92 10.33
N LYS A 79 -37.09 -4.61 10.36
CA LYS A 79 -38.07 -5.27 9.50
C LYS A 79 -37.99 -4.73 8.07
N LEU A 80 -37.25 -5.43 7.22
CA LEU A 80 -37.05 -5.04 5.82
C LEU A 80 -38.06 -5.70 4.88
N THR A 81 -38.42 -5.01 3.79
CA THR A 81 -39.20 -5.62 2.71
C THR A 81 -38.45 -6.83 2.12
N PRO A 82 -39.14 -7.86 1.58
CA PRO A 82 -38.49 -9.09 1.13
C PRO A 82 -37.36 -8.88 0.11
N LYS A 83 -37.51 -7.88 -0.78
CA LYS A 83 -36.52 -7.54 -1.81
C LYS A 83 -35.25 -6.90 -1.21
N VAL A 84 -35.43 -6.01 -0.23
CA VAL A 84 -34.32 -5.35 0.48
C VAL A 84 -33.62 -6.36 1.38
N SER A 85 -34.38 -7.14 2.15
CA SER A 85 -33.87 -8.21 3.02
C SER A 85 -33.01 -9.21 2.25
N ARG A 86 -33.50 -9.71 1.10
CA ARG A 86 -32.70 -10.62 0.25
C ARG A 86 -31.38 -10.01 -0.19
N SER A 87 -31.41 -8.74 -0.64
CA SER A 87 -30.21 -8.05 -1.14
C SER A 87 -29.20 -7.79 -0.01
N PHE A 88 -29.71 -7.39 1.16
CA PHE A 88 -28.93 -7.16 2.36
C PHE A 88 -28.26 -8.44 2.87
N ASN A 89 -29.03 -9.52 3.06
CA ASN A 89 -28.51 -10.81 3.50
C ASN A 89 -27.47 -11.38 2.53
N THR A 90 -27.71 -11.25 1.22
CA THR A 90 -26.74 -11.68 0.19
C THR A 90 -25.43 -10.89 0.28
N LEU A 91 -25.51 -9.57 0.46
CA LEU A 91 -24.34 -8.72 0.64
C LEU A 91 -23.55 -9.13 1.88
N LEU A 92 -24.24 -9.26 3.01
CA LEU A 92 -23.63 -9.53 4.30
C LEU A 92 -22.98 -10.92 4.34
N ALA A 93 -23.66 -11.95 3.81
CA ALA A 93 -23.10 -13.28 3.62
C ALA A 93 -21.85 -13.26 2.70
N SER A 94 -21.89 -12.50 1.61
CA SER A 94 -20.76 -12.37 0.68
C SER A 94 -19.54 -11.73 1.35
N LEU A 95 -19.75 -10.69 2.17
CA LEU A 95 -18.68 -10.03 2.91
C LEU A 95 -18.12 -10.92 4.04
N ARG A 96 -18.98 -11.62 4.79
CA ARG A 96 -18.57 -12.60 5.81
C ARG A 96 -17.71 -13.71 5.19
N ASN A 97 -18.14 -14.26 4.06
CA ASN A 97 -17.38 -15.29 3.33
C ASN A 97 -16.02 -14.76 2.83
N LEU A 98 -15.98 -13.55 2.25
CA LEU A 98 -14.74 -12.92 1.81
C LEU A 98 -13.72 -12.79 2.95
N LEU A 99 -14.16 -12.28 4.11
CA LEU A 99 -13.29 -12.11 5.27
C LEU A 99 -12.81 -13.48 5.79
N ARG A 100 -13.72 -14.44 5.94
CA ARG A 100 -13.40 -15.80 6.40
C ARG A 100 -12.36 -16.47 5.49
N GLU A 101 -12.53 -16.41 4.18
CA GLU A 101 -11.61 -17.00 3.21
C GLU A 101 -10.22 -16.38 3.23
N ASN A 102 -10.10 -15.09 3.60
CA ASN A 102 -8.83 -14.36 3.60
C ASN A 102 -8.24 -14.19 5.00
N ARG A 103 -8.89 -14.74 6.04
CA ARG A 103 -8.47 -14.64 7.44
C ARG A 103 -7.08 -15.22 7.66
N TYR A 104 -6.80 -16.39 7.09
CA TYR A 104 -5.49 -17.06 7.22
C TYR A 104 -4.36 -16.14 6.73
N LEU A 105 -4.55 -15.50 5.57
CA LEU A 105 -3.54 -14.63 4.96
C LEU A 105 -3.29 -13.40 5.82
N ARG A 106 -4.35 -12.84 6.42
CA ARG A 106 -4.25 -11.73 7.38
C ARG A 106 -3.49 -12.15 8.64
N GLU A 107 -3.78 -13.32 9.20
CA GLU A 107 -3.11 -13.86 10.40
C GLU A 107 -1.62 -14.16 10.16
N GLU A 108 -1.26 -14.70 8.99
CA GLU A 108 0.14 -14.90 8.61
C GLU A 108 0.91 -13.58 8.53
N ILE A 109 0.34 -12.56 7.89
CA ILE A 109 1.00 -11.24 7.81
C ILE A 109 1.15 -10.65 9.22
N MET A 110 0.14 -10.77 10.07
CA MET A 110 0.19 -10.32 11.47
C MET A 110 1.25 -11.08 12.29
N THR A 111 1.48 -12.36 12.00
CA THR A 111 2.52 -13.18 12.66
C THR A 111 3.92 -12.71 12.27
N LEU A 112 4.12 -12.27 11.03
CA LEU A 112 5.40 -11.76 10.53
C LEU A 112 5.69 -10.32 10.98
N MET A 113 4.65 -9.57 11.33
CA MET A 113 4.73 -8.14 11.63
C MET A 113 5.71 -7.79 12.76
N PRO A 114 5.73 -8.48 13.92
CA PRO A 114 6.62 -8.13 15.02
C PRO A 114 8.09 -8.28 14.65
N ASP A 115 8.43 -9.33 13.89
CA ASP A 115 9.80 -9.56 13.44
C ASP A 115 10.24 -8.49 12.43
N PHE A 116 9.36 -8.13 11.50
CA PHE A 116 9.58 -7.05 10.53
C PHE A 116 9.76 -5.68 11.20
N LEU A 117 8.88 -5.32 12.15
CA LEU A 117 8.97 -4.06 12.88
C LEU A 117 10.22 -4.01 13.77
N SER A 118 10.62 -5.15 14.33
CA SER A 118 11.83 -5.29 15.14
C SER A 118 13.09 -4.98 14.33
N ILE A 119 13.26 -5.59 13.14
CA ILE A 119 14.42 -5.31 12.29
C ILE A 119 14.39 -3.87 11.76
N ARG A 120 13.22 -3.34 11.40
CA ARG A 120 13.08 -1.93 11.01
C ARG A 120 13.51 -1.00 12.15
N LYS A 121 13.11 -1.27 13.39
CA LYS A 121 13.51 -0.49 14.57
C LYS A 121 15.01 -0.56 14.83
N ILE A 122 15.65 -1.70 14.59
CA ILE A 122 17.11 -1.83 14.68
C ILE A 122 17.78 -0.95 13.63
N LEU A 123 17.38 -1.09 12.36
CA LEU A 123 17.96 -0.35 11.22
C LEU A 123 17.59 1.14 11.19
N ALA A 124 16.66 1.60 12.03
CA ALA A 124 16.31 3.01 12.14
C ALA A 124 17.25 3.80 13.08
N LYS A 125 18.10 3.13 13.86
CA LYS A 125 18.98 3.74 14.88
C LYS A 125 20.24 4.34 14.24
N ARG A 126 20.11 5.54 13.70
CA ARG A 126 21.17 6.24 12.94
C ARG A 126 22.33 6.72 13.82
N GLU A 127 22.08 6.88 15.12
CA GLU A 127 23.06 7.31 16.11
C GLU A 127 24.08 6.23 16.49
N LYS A 128 23.88 4.99 16.04
CA LYS A 128 24.72 3.84 16.39
C LYS A 128 25.77 3.55 15.33
N LYS A 129 26.91 3.02 15.78
CA LYS A 129 27.98 2.53 14.91
C LYS A 129 27.59 1.25 14.19
N ALA A 130 28.20 0.98 13.03
CA ALA A 130 27.97 -0.21 12.21
C ALA A 130 28.04 -1.50 13.02
N SER A 131 29.11 -1.67 13.82
CA SER A 131 29.34 -2.86 14.66
C SER A 131 28.23 -3.09 15.70
N GLN A 132 27.60 -2.03 16.21
CA GLN A 132 26.49 -2.15 17.16
C GLN A 132 25.21 -2.61 16.46
N ILE A 133 24.93 -2.05 15.27
CA ILE A 133 23.78 -2.45 14.46
C ILE A 133 23.94 -3.88 13.99
N GLU A 134 25.10 -4.24 13.46
CA GLU A 134 25.40 -5.60 13.03
C GLU A 134 25.19 -6.61 14.16
N LYS A 135 25.62 -6.30 15.40
CA LYS A 135 25.37 -7.15 16.57
C LYS A 135 23.89 -7.29 16.89
N GLU A 136 23.10 -6.22 16.78
CA GLU A 136 21.64 -6.28 16.99
C GLU A 136 20.95 -7.09 15.87
N VAL A 137 21.35 -6.92 14.62
CA VAL A 137 20.81 -7.69 13.48
C VAL A 137 21.19 -9.17 13.59
N LYS A 138 22.42 -9.50 13.96
CA LYS A 138 22.85 -10.89 14.22
C LYS A 138 22.01 -11.54 15.34
N LYS A 139 21.71 -10.81 16.42
CA LYS A 139 20.77 -11.30 17.46
C LYS A 139 19.36 -11.54 16.92
N TRP A 140 18.88 -10.67 16.04
CA TRP A 140 17.58 -10.84 15.38
C TRP A 140 17.56 -12.09 14.48
N VAL A 141 18.59 -12.27 13.65
CA VAL A 141 18.78 -13.48 12.82
C VAL A 141 18.84 -14.74 13.68
N TYR A 142 19.62 -14.72 14.77
CA TYR A 142 19.75 -15.86 15.68
C TYR A 142 18.39 -16.29 16.28
N LYS A 143 17.51 -15.33 16.61
CA LYS A 143 16.16 -15.64 17.08
C LYS A 143 15.34 -16.37 16.01
N LEU A 144 15.41 -15.93 14.75
CA LEU A 144 14.71 -16.59 13.64
C LEU A 144 15.28 -17.99 13.38
N GLN A 145 16.61 -18.14 13.36
CA GLN A 145 17.27 -19.44 13.24
C GLN A 145 16.86 -20.39 14.37
N GLY A 146 16.77 -19.91 15.61
CA GLY A 146 16.29 -20.71 16.74
C GLY A 146 14.87 -21.21 16.55
N ARG A 147 13.96 -20.38 16.00
CA ARG A 147 12.58 -20.79 15.68
C ARG A 147 12.55 -21.85 14.56
N LEU A 148 13.35 -21.69 13.52
CA LEU A 148 13.46 -22.65 12.41
C LEU A 148 14.03 -24.00 12.88
N LYS A 149 15.09 -23.97 13.72
CA LYS A 149 15.68 -25.19 14.30
C LYS A 149 14.68 -25.99 15.13
N ARG A 150 13.87 -25.34 15.95
CA ARG A 150 12.79 -26.00 16.72
C ARG A 150 11.75 -26.68 15.81
N ARG A 151 11.55 -26.17 14.60
CA ARG A 151 10.66 -26.73 13.57
C ARG A 151 11.37 -27.72 12.63
N LYS A 152 12.64 -28.07 12.89
CA LYS A 152 13.47 -28.94 12.05
C LYS A 152 13.62 -28.45 10.60
N LEU A 153 13.63 -27.13 10.40
CA LEU A 153 13.80 -26.50 9.09
C LEU A 153 15.22 -25.95 8.91
N GLU A 154 15.63 -25.80 7.65
CA GLU A 154 16.93 -25.22 7.29
C GLU A 154 17.06 -23.80 7.85
N SER A 155 18.17 -23.54 8.52
CA SER A 155 18.45 -22.30 9.24
C SER A 155 19.83 -21.73 8.92
N ILE A 156 20.67 -22.48 8.21
CA ILE A 156 22.01 -22.07 7.80
C ILE A 156 21.89 -21.12 6.60
N PRO A 157 22.32 -19.86 6.70
CA PRO A 157 22.10 -18.85 5.66
C PRO A 157 22.59 -19.26 4.27
N GLN A 158 23.73 -19.95 4.20
CA GLN A 158 24.37 -20.39 2.96
C GLN A 158 23.58 -21.49 2.23
N ASN A 159 22.83 -22.32 2.97
CA ASN A 159 22.06 -23.43 2.41
C ASN A 159 20.67 -22.98 1.93
N ILE A 160 20.22 -21.79 2.34
CA ILE A 160 18.90 -21.27 1.99
C ILE A 160 18.89 -20.82 0.52
N LYS A 161 18.19 -21.58 -0.31
CA LYS A 161 17.97 -21.23 -1.71
C LYS A 161 17.11 -19.97 -1.83
N TRP A 162 17.42 -19.15 -2.82
CA TRP A 162 16.55 -18.02 -3.15
C TRP A 162 15.18 -18.52 -3.60
N GLN A 163 14.14 -17.84 -3.14
CA GLN A 163 12.78 -18.03 -3.62
C GLN A 163 12.20 -16.71 -4.08
N GLN A 164 11.44 -16.74 -5.17
CA GLN A 164 10.73 -15.56 -5.65
C GLN A 164 9.66 -15.14 -4.64
N PRO A 165 9.54 -13.83 -4.30
CA PRO A 165 8.51 -13.34 -3.38
C PRO A 165 7.09 -13.68 -3.87
N SER A 166 6.43 -14.62 -3.19
CA SER A 166 5.05 -15.04 -3.49
C SER A 166 4.16 -14.91 -2.26
N PHE A 167 2.84 -14.81 -2.48
CA PHE A 167 1.88 -14.86 -1.38
C PHE A 167 1.72 -16.29 -0.82
N LYS A 168 2.13 -17.30 -1.59
CA LYS A 168 2.06 -18.72 -1.23
C LYS A 168 3.16 -19.18 -0.27
N LEU A 169 4.21 -18.39 -0.08
CA LEU A 169 5.30 -18.74 0.83
C LEU A 169 4.78 -18.82 2.26
N SER A 170 5.17 -19.85 2.99
CA SER A 170 4.92 -19.96 4.43
C SER A 170 5.67 -18.88 5.22
N CYS A 171 5.32 -18.73 6.51
CA CYS A 171 6.02 -17.79 7.40
C CYS A 171 7.49 -18.18 7.57
N GLU A 172 7.77 -19.48 7.63
CA GLU A 172 9.09 -20.06 7.79
C GLU A 172 9.97 -19.82 6.58
N GLU A 173 9.43 -20.00 5.37
CA GLU A 173 10.13 -19.66 4.12
C GLU A 173 10.44 -18.16 4.06
N ILE A 174 9.54 -17.31 4.54
CA ILE A 174 9.81 -15.86 4.62
C ILE A 174 10.94 -15.57 5.61
N TRP A 175 10.96 -16.20 6.78
CA TRP A 175 12.07 -16.09 7.73
C TRP A 175 13.39 -16.56 7.12
N GLN A 176 13.37 -17.67 6.37
CA GLN A 176 14.56 -18.16 5.65
C GLN A 176 15.06 -17.12 4.64
N GLN A 177 14.17 -16.51 3.83
CA GLN A 177 14.55 -15.46 2.90
C GLN A 177 15.12 -14.23 3.61
N TRP A 178 14.59 -13.85 4.78
CA TRP A 178 15.16 -12.76 5.57
C TRP A 178 16.56 -13.06 6.09
N ILE A 179 16.80 -14.26 6.63
CA ILE A 179 18.12 -14.71 7.08
C ILE A 179 19.12 -14.67 5.91
N ARG A 180 18.71 -15.19 4.74
CA ARG A 180 19.51 -15.17 3.52
C ARG A 180 19.85 -13.75 3.09
N LEU A 181 18.86 -12.84 3.07
CA LEU A 181 19.07 -11.45 2.69
C LEU A 181 20.08 -10.76 3.62
N VAL A 182 19.95 -10.91 4.94
CA VAL A 182 20.92 -10.33 5.89
C VAL A 182 22.33 -10.83 5.60
N ASN A 183 22.50 -12.13 5.31
CA ASN A 183 23.80 -12.69 4.97
C ASN A 183 24.35 -12.11 3.66
N SER A 184 23.54 -12.05 2.61
CA SER A 184 23.94 -11.53 1.29
C SER A 184 24.34 -10.06 1.30
N TYR A 185 23.74 -9.24 2.16
CA TYR A 185 24.04 -7.81 2.24
C TYR A 185 25.04 -7.47 3.36
N SER A 186 25.50 -8.45 4.15
CA SER A 186 26.26 -8.21 5.38
C SER A 186 27.55 -7.37 5.19
N GLU A 187 28.23 -7.54 4.05
CA GLU A 187 29.48 -6.82 3.74
C GLU A 187 29.27 -5.31 3.56
N GLY A 188 28.13 -4.87 3.05
CA GLY A 188 27.87 -3.43 2.75
C GLY A 188 26.70 -2.79 3.51
N LEU A 189 25.87 -3.58 4.18
CA LEU A 189 24.63 -3.08 4.81
C LEU A 189 24.90 -2.08 5.94
N TYR A 190 26.04 -2.21 6.62
CA TYR A 190 26.34 -1.45 7.84
C TYR A 190 27.34 -0.31 7.65
N GLU A 191 28.06 -0.26 6.52
CA GLU A 191 29.08 0.76 6.28
C GLU A 191 28.51 2.19 6.32
N ALA A 192 27.26 2.35 5.87
CA ALA A 192 26.56 3.64 5.92
C ALA A 192 26.38 4.20 7.34
N TYR A 193 26.47 3.38 8.40
CA TYR A 193 26.37 3.86 9.79
C TYR A 193 27.64 4.53 10.31
N ASP A 194 28.79 4.21 9.73
CA ASP A 194 30.07 4.76 10.17
C ASP A 194 30.46 6.02 9.38
N VAL A 195 29.83 6.26 8.23
CA VAL A 195 30.10 7.42 7.36
C VAL A 195 29.02 8.49 7.54
N LYS A 196 29.35 9.57 8.25
CA LYS A 196 28.42 10.69 8.56
C LYS A 196 27.84 11.41 7.34
N GLU A 197 28.57 11.38 6.23
CA GLU A 197 28.22 12.08 4.99
C GLU A 197 27.38 11.22 4.03
N LEU A 198 27.26 9.92 4.30
CA LEU A 198 26.57 8.99 3.42
C LEU A 198 25.09 8.96 3.76
N ASP A 199 24.28 9.56 2.89
CA ASP A 199 22.83 9.47 3.02
C ASP A 199 22.37 8.01 2.91
N PHE A 200 21.79 7.47 3.99
CA PHE A 200 21.16 6.15 4.05
C PHE A 200 20.09 5.90 2.99
N THR A 201 19.59 6.97 2.38
CA THR A 201 18.59 6.89 1.34
C THR A 201 19.13 7.52 0.08
N ASN A 202 19.36 6.68 -0.93
CA ASN A 202 19.48 7.13 -2.31
C ASN A 202 18.19 7.82 -2.79
N ASN A 203 17.10 7.80 -2.02
CA ASN A 203 15.76 8.20 -2.39
C ASN A 203 15.64 9.63 -2.98
N ALA A 204 16.43 10.62 -2.54
CA ALA A 204 16.43 11.94 -3.17
C ALA A 204 17.12 11.94 -4.54
N LYS A 205 18.29 11.30 -4.62
CA LYS A 205 19.07 11.12 -5.86
C LYS A 205 18.34 10.19 -6.84
N GLU A 206 17.81 9.05 -6.40
CA GLU A 206 16.93 8.14 -7.13
C GLU A 206 15.63 8.82 -7.55
N GLN A 207 14.97 9.62 -6.72
CA GLN A 207 13.80 10.39 -7.15
C GLN A 207 14.16 11.39 -8.23
N LEU A 208 15.32 12.04 -8.14
CA LEU A 208 15.86 12.90 -9.20
C LEU A 208 16.16 12.10 -10.47
N PHE A 209 16.89 10.99 -10.38
CA PHE A 209 17.17 10.08 -11.51
C PHE A 209 15.89 9.54 -12.14
N HIS A 210 14.88 9.16 -11.33
CA HIS A 210 13.59 8.69 -11.80
C HIS A 210 12.77 9.81 -12.43
N ARG A 211 12.80 11.04 -11.88
CA ARG A 211 12.17 12.22 -12.48
C ARG A 211 12.83 12.57 -13.81
N SER A 212 14.16 12.59 -13.88
CA SER A 212 14.92 12.81 -15.11
C SER A 212 14.65 11.71 -16.13
N LYS A 213 14.67 10.44 -15.73
CA LYS A 213 14.33 9.31 -16.63
C LYS A 213 12.89 9.35 -17.11
N HIS A 214 11.95 9.74 -16.24
CA HIS A 214 10.54 9.92 -16.62
C HIS A 214 10.38 11.12 -17.57
N HIS A 215 11.13 12.20 -17.36
CA HIS A 215 11.20 13.35 -18.25
C HIS A 215 11.70 12.93 -19.65
N PHE A 216 12.80 12.17 -19.73
CA PHE A 216 13.26 11.60 -21.01
C PHE A 216 12.25 10.64 -21.64
N LYS A 217 11.56 9.82 -20.85
CA LYS A 217 10.52 8.91 -21.35
C LYS A 217 9.28 9.65 -21.85
N ALA A 218 8.96 10.79 -21.27
CA ALA A 218 7.87 11.66 -21.69
C ALA A 218 8.23 12.45 -22.96
N LEU A 219 9.49 12.90 -23.08
CA LEU A 219 10.00 13.63 -24.24
C LEU A 219 10.24 12.73 -25.47
N LEU A 220 10.78 11.53 -25.28
CA LEU A 220 11.30 10.67 -26.37
C LEU A 220 10.44 9.42 -26.62
N GLY A 221 9.38 9.21 -25.84
CA GLY A 221 8.54 8.01 -25.96
C GLY A 221 9.29 6.71 -25.61
N ARG A 222 8.92 5.59 -26.28
CA ARG A 222 9.55 4.27 -26.06
C ARG A 222 10.85 4.06 -26.85
N GLU A 223 11.22 4.98 -27.73
CA GLU A 223 12.40 4.83 -28.56
C GLU A 223 13.61 5.47 -27.88
N ASN A 224 14.55 4.61 -27.46
CA ASN A 224 15.92 4.97 -27.12
C ASN A 224 16.16 5.94 -25.95
N VAL A 225 15.31 5.91 -24.91
CA VAL A 225 15.56 6.57 -23.61
C VAL A 225 16.96 6.24 -23.05
N ALA A 226 17.45 5.00 -23.24
CA ALA A 226 18.78 4.59 -22.79
C ALA A 226 19.92 5.26 -23.55
N ARG A 227 19.77 5.44 -24.88
CA ARG A 227 20.81 6.02 -25.75
C ARG A 227 20.89 7.53 -25.60
N ALA A 228 19.75 8.22 -25.46
CA ALA A 228 19.71 9.65 -25.16
C ALA A 228 20.24 9.97 -23.76
N PHE A 229 19.93 9.13 -22.76
CA PHE A 229 20.48 9.28 -21.42
C PHE A 229 21.98 9.00 -21.36
N LEU A 230 22.51 8.03 -22.14
CA LEU A 230 23.95 7.78 -22.27
C LEU A 230 24.67 8.91 -23.01
N ASN A 231 24.08 9.47 -24.07
CA ASN A 231 24.70 10.52 -24.89
C ASN A 231 24.65 11.91 -24.24
N HIS A 232 23.61 12.21 -23.44
CA HIS A 232 23.42 13.52 -22.79
C HIS A 232 23.58 13.48 -21.26
N GLY A 233 23.80 12.32 -20.67
CA GLY A 233 23.99 12.16 -19.23
C GLY A 233 25.20 12.92 -18.70
N GLY A 234 26.27 13.03 -19.49
CA GLY A 234 27.45 13.84 -19.15
C GLY A 234 27.17 15.34 -18.99
N LEU A 235 26.25 15.91 -19.78
CA LEU A 235 25.83 17.32 -19.66
C LEU A 235 24.97 17.56 -18.39
N HIS A 236 24.26 16.53 -17.91
CA HIS A 236 23.53 16.61 -16.63
C HIS A 236 24.39 16.27 -15.42
N VAL A 237 25.49 15.54 -15.58
CA VAL A 237 26.52 15.42 -14.54
C VAL A 237 27.27 16.74 -14.38
N GLN A 238 27.48 17.51 -15.45
CA GLN A 238 27.98 18.88 -15.36
C GLN A 238 27.01 19.84 -14.61
N LEU A 239 25.72 19.53 -14.53
CA LEU A 239 24.76 20.26 -13.67
C LEU A 239 24.91 19.95 -12.17
N LEU A 240 25.67 18.92 -11.78
CA LEU A 240 26.08 18.71 -10.39
C LEU A 240 27.28 19.60 -10.02
N ASP A 241 28.03 20.09 -11.01
CA ASP A 241 29.21 20.96 -10.85
C ASP A 241 28.93 22.46 -11.10
N ILE A 242 27.71 22.84 -11.50
CA ILE A 242 27.34 24.25 -11.69
C ILE A 242 26.82 24.83 -10.38
N ASP A 243 27.49 25.90 -9.93
CA ASP A 243 27.18 26.62 -8.70
C ASP A 243 25.71 27.07 -8.65
N PHE A 244 25.02 26.72 -7.56
CA PHE A 244 23.57 26.84 -7.36
C PHE A 244 23.10 28.29 -7.14
N THR A 245 23.34 29.16 -8.12
CA THR A 245 22.85 30.53 -8.09
C THR A 245 21.41 30.63 -8.61
N LYS A 246 20.59 31.42 -7.92
CA LYS A 246 19.14 31.56 -8.13
C LYS A 246 18.76 31.86 -9.60
N LYS A 247 19.59 32.61 -10.33
CA LYS A 247 19.38 32.98 -11.74
C LYS A 247 19.44 31.81 -12.72
N ASN A 248 20.37 30.86 -12.53
CA ASN A 248 20.54 29.73 -13.44
C ASN A 248 19.46 28.66 -13.23
N VAL A 249 19.00 28.51 -11.99
CA VAL A 249 17.83 27.67 -11.68
C VAL A 249 16.58 28.20 -12.40
N THR A 250 16.39 29.52 -12.47
CA THR A 250 15.21 30.12 -13.12
C THR A 250 15.20 29.93 -14.64
N SER A 251 16.35 30.03 -15.33
CA SER A 251 16.38 29.84 -16.79
C SER A 251 16.13 28.38 -17.21
N VAL A 252 16.66 27.42 -16.43
CA VAL A 252 16.38 25.99 -16.61
C VAL A 252 14.92 25.67 -16.30
N LEU A 253 14.34 26.31 -15.27
CA LEU A 253 12.92 26.13 -14.92
C LEU A 253 11.99 26.75 -15.98
N LEU A 254 12.32 27.90 -16.56
CA LEU A 254 11.51 28.58 -17.59
C LEU A 254 11.46 27.79 -18.91
N ALA A 255 12.56 27.17 -19.33
CA ALA A 255 12.56 26.24 -20.47
C ALA A 255 11.74 24.95 -20.18
N CYS A 256 11.44 24.69 -18.91
CA CYS A 256 10.59 23.59 -18.43
C CYS A 256 9.14 24.03 -18.16
N GLU A 257 8.67 25.18 -18.68
CA GLU A 257 7.31 25.70 -18.43
C GLU A 257 6.24 25.28 -19.46
N THR A 258 6.56 24.70 -20.62
CA THR A 258 5.57 24.01 -21.46
C THR A 258 4.75 22.94 -20.69
N PRO A 259 5.33 22.19 -19.73
CA PRO A 259 4.63 21.38 -18.74
C PRO A 259 3.66 22.11 -17.79
N LEU A 260 3.72 23.44 -17.63
CA LEU A 260 2.70 24.20 -16.87
C LEU A 260 1.35 24.17 -17.59
N ILE A 261 1.33 24.11 -18.92
CA ILE A 261 0.12 23.93 -19.72
C ILE A 261 -0.44 22.50 -19.52
N GLU A 262 0.42 21.50 -19.30
CA GLU A 262 -0.02 20.16 -18.87
C GLU A 262 -0.38 20.08 -17.37
N ALA A 263 0.17 20.95 -16.54
CA ALA A 263 -0.19 21.09 -15.12
C ALA A 263 -1.61 21.64 -14.97
N GLN A 264 -2.07 22.51 -15.87
CA GLN A 264 -3.48 22.93 -15.92
C GLN A 264 -4.43 21.77 -16.26
N ARG A 265 -4.00 20.80 -17.09
CA ARG A 265 -4.72 19.50 -17.26
C ARG A 265 -4.76 18.66 -15.98
N LYS A 266 -3.77 18.81 -15.10
CA LYS A 266 -3.73 18.17 -13.78
C LYS A 266 -4.68 18.85 -12.79
N GLU A 267 -4.88 20.16 -12.89
CA GLU A 267 -5.94 20.92 -12.22
C GLU A 267 -7.33 20.48 -12.71
N PHE A 268 -7.48 20.24 -14.02
CA PHE A 268 -8.71 19.66 -14.59
C PHE A 268 -8.97 18.23 -14.07
N ASN A 269 -7.92 17.42 -13.88
CA ASN A 269 -8.02 16.12 -13.20
C ASN A 269 -8.15 16.22 -11.66
N ALA A 270 -7.85 17.38 -11.08
CA ALA A 270 -8.09 17.67 -9.67
C ALA A 270 -9.57 18.03 -9.41
N GLN A 271 -10.35 18.40 -10.43
CA GLN A 271 -11.81 18.47 -10.31
C GLN A 271 -12.48 17.07 -10.21
N TYR A 272 -11.76 16.00 -10.58
CA TYR A 272 -12.12 14.61 -10.25
C TYR A 272 -11.54 14.14 -8.89
N ALA A 273 -11.21 15.07 -7.99
CA ALA A 273 -10.79 14.81 -6.59
C ALA A 273 -11.93 14.32 -5.68
N THR A 274 -12.94 13.65 -6.22
CA THR A 274 -13.82 12.82 -5.42
C THR A 274 -13.02 11.57 -4.99
N VAL A 275 -12.62 11.57 -3.72
CA VAL A 275 -12.18 10.42 -2.91
C VAL A 275 -10.69 10.03 -3.01
N ARG A 276 -9.79 10.91 -2.54
CA ARG A 276 -8.41 10.56 -2.13
C ARG A 276 -8.31 10.70 -0.61
N ARG A 277 -8.39 9.60 0.16
CA ARG A 277 -8.41 9.62 1.64
C ARG A 277 -7.02 9.41 2.25
N THR A 278 -6.75 10.15 3.33
CA THR A 278 -5.55 10.07 4.21
C THR A 278 -5.87 9.52 5.60
N TRP A 279 -7.14 9.19 5.89
CA TRP A 279 -7.65 8.81 7.21
C TRP A 279 -8.29 7.41 7.18
N ARG A 280 -8.34 6.71 8.33
CA ARG A 280 -8.94 5.37 8.44
C ARG A 280 -10.44 5.46 8.69
N ILE A 281 -11.21 4.54 8.11
CA ILE A 281 -12.69 4.56 8.23
C ILE A 281 -13.17 4.41 9.67
N ARG A 282 -12.38 3.74 10.51
CA ARG A 282 -12.66 3.60 11.95
C ARG A 282 -12.47 4.91 12.73
N GLU A 283 -11.77 5.91 12.17
CA GLU A 283 -11.38 7.14 12.86
C GLU A 283 -12.28 8.34 12.53
N LYS A 284 -13.04 8.30 11.42
CA LYS A 284 -13.99 9.36 11.06
C LYS A 284 -15.31 8.77 10.60
N ASP A 285 -16.39 9.23 11.21
CA ASP A 285 -17.73 8.91 10.76
C ASP A 285 -18.04 9.63 9.44
N THR A 286 -18.46 8.88 8.43
CA THR A 286 -18.88 9.40 7.13
C THR A 286 -20.34 9.82 7.13
N GLY A 287 -21.13 9.43 8.13
CA GLY A 287 -22.58 9.57 8.14
C GLY A 287 -23.29 8.57 7.21
N ASN A 288 -22.57 7.75 6.45
CA ASN A 288 -23.16 6.81 5.47
C ASN A 288 -24.02 5.73 6.14
N PHE A 289 -23.62 5.26 7.32
CA PHE A 289 -24.41 4.28 8.08
C PHE A 289 -25.70 4.91 8.64
N THR A 290 -25.62 6.15 9.10
CA THR A 290 -26.80 6.92 9.56
C THR A 290 -27.74 7.17 8.40
N GLN A 291 -27.24 7.64 7.26
CA GLN A 291 -28.04 7.84 6.05
C GLN A 291 -28.68 6.53 5.56
N PHE A 292 -27.97 5.41 5.64
CA PHE A 292 -28.54 4.10 5.30
C PHE A 292 -29.68 3.74 6.27
N LYS A 293 -29.49 3.95 7.57
CA LYS A 293 -30.54 3.73 8.58
C LYS A 293 -31.77 4.59 8.32
N ASP A 294 -31.59 5.88 8.06
CA ASP A 294 -32.67 6.82 7.79
C ASP A 294 -33.46 6.37 6.54
N ASN A 295 -32.76 5.98 5.47
CA ASN A 295 -33.38 5.45 4.27
C ASN A 295 -34.18 4.16 4.52
N LEU A 296 -33.72 3.28 5.44
CA LEU A 296 -34.47 2.08 5.82
C LEU A 296 -35.74 2.42 6.60
N THR A 297 -35.67 3.38 7.53
CA THR A 297 -36.84 3.81 8.32
C THR A 297 -37.89 4.54 7.51
N GLN A 298 -37.49 5.31 6.48
CA GLN A 298 -38.44 5.96 5.55
C GLN A 298 -39.25 4.94 4.73
N LEU A 299 -38.68 3.75 4.46
CA LEU A 299 -39.38 2.66 3.79
C LEU A 299 -40.39 1.93 4.70
N GLU A 300 -40.30 2.06 6.03
CA GLU A 300 -41.29 1.53 6.96
C GLU A 300 -42.53 2.45 7.07
N CYS A 301 -42.36 3.75 6.77
CA CYS A 301 -43.42 4.76 6.84
C CYS A 301 -44.13 5.04 5.49
N SER A 302 -43.73 4.35 4.42
CA SER A 302 -44.29 4.47 3.06
C SER A 302 -45.11 3.22 2.71
#